data_AF-A0A964MBC9-F1
#
_entry.id   AF-A0A964MBC9-F1
#
_cell.length_a   1.000
_cell.length_b   1.000
_cell.length_c   1.000
_cell.angle_alpha   90.00
_cell.angle_beta   90.00
_cell.angle_gamma   90.00
#
_symmetry.space_group_name_H-M   'P 1'
#
loop_
_entity.id
_entity.type
_entity.pdbx_description
1 polymer ?
#
loop_
_entity_poly.entity_id
_entity_poly.type
_entity_poly.pdbx_seq_one_letter_code
_entity_poly.pdbx_strand_id
1 'polypeptide(L)'
;MFCPFCGTKNPDGIARCLQCGGEIPVPGRQRSRPWWFRPGPGLGCMIGLATLGFLSLAIAVPQYILYQRHLAMARESVVRSNMRSLRVVMDQYAAEFGQYPVDFDARGIRPGEPDLREVRMMLSRMQNPFDPVQPAVVVCPSYPPDWRAVEPGQVVYVPRDTFNGWARNYLILAKGKKRPLPDSISSSLE
;
A
#
# COMPACT_ATOMS: atom_id res chain seq x y z
N MET A 1 4.99 -37.94 -70.08
CA MET A 1 3.75 -37.29 -69.57
C MET A 1 3.34 -36.08 -70.44
N PHE A 2 2.06 -35.75 -70.63
CA PHE A 2 1.63 -34.55 -71.38
C PHE A 2 1.44 -33.34 -70.46
N CYS A 3 1.84 -32.15 -70.89
CA CYS A 3 1.63 -30.92 -70.13
C CYS A 3 0.14 -30.51 -70.15
N PRO A 4 -0.50 -30.28 -69.00
CA PRO A 4 -1.91 -29.90 -68.96
C PRO A 4 -2.19 -28.49 -69.51
N PHE A 5 -1.17 -27.64 -69.61
CA PHE A 5 -1.32 -26.25 -70.06
C PHE A 5 -1.20 -26.10 -71.59
N CYS A 6 -0.28 -26.82 -72.23
CA CYS A 6 0.01 -26.64 -73.66
C CYS A 6 -0.05 -27.94 -74.48
N GLY A 7 -0.32 -29.10 -73.86
CA GLY A 7 -0.44 -30.38 -74.55
C GLY A 7 0.89 -31.00 -75.03
N THR A 8 2.04 -30.37 -74.80
CA THR A 8 3.34 -30.90 -75.24
C THR A 8 3.74 -32.15 -74.44
N LYS A 9 4.24 -33.18 -75.13
CA LYS A 9 4.80 -34.38 -74.51
C LYS A 9 6.16 -34.05 -73.88
N ASN A 10 6.26 -34.19 -72.56
CA ASN A 10 7.51 -34.02 -71.82
C ASN A 10 8.03 -35.41 -71.38
N PRO A 11 9.37 -35.60 -71.30
CA PRO A 11 9.96 -36.81 -70.74
C PRO A 11 9.64 -36.92 -69.25
N ASP A 12 9.65 -38.14 -68.73
CA ASP A 12 9.18 -38.41 -67.37
C ASP A 12 10.18 -37.87 -66.32
N GLY A 13 9.65 -37.36 -65.20
CA GLY A 13 10.44 -36.81 -64.09
C GLY A 13 10.74 -35.30 -64.15
N ILE A 14 10.39 -34.58 -65.22
CA ILE A 14 10.58 -33.12 -65.28
C ILE A 14 9.44 -32.40 -64.54
N ALA A 15 9.80 -31.49 -63.64
CA ALA A 15 8.85 -30.72 -62.83
C ALA A 15 8.21 -29.50 -63.55
N ARG A 16 8.74 -29.10 -64.70
CA ARG A 16 8.27 -27.97 -65.52
C ARG A 16 8.27 -28.31 -67.00
N CYS A 17 7.28 -27.84 -67.73
CA CYS A 17 7.17 -28.05 -69.17
C CYS A 17 8.30 -27.34 -69.92
N LEU A 18 8.98 -28.05 -70.81
CA LEU A 18 10.06 -27.48 -71.63
C LEU A 18 9.58 -26.41 -72.63
N GLN A 19 8.29 -26.43 -72.99
CA GLN A 19 7.71 -25.52 -73.98
C GLN A 19 7.15 -24.24 -73.33
N CYS A 20 6.31 -24.37 -72.30
CA CYS A 20 5.57 -23.25 -71.69
C CYS A 20 6.03 -22.88 -70.28
N GLY A 21 6.95 -23.64 -69.68
CA GLY A 21 7.41 -23.43 -68.30
C GLY A 21 6.43 -23.84 -67.20
N GLY A 22 5.21 -24.28 -67.54
CA GLY A 22 4.18 -24.66 -66.57
C GLY A 22 4.60 -25.85 -65.69
N GLU A 23 4.27 -25.81 -64.40
CA GLU A 23 4.61 -26.89 -63.47
C GLU A 23 3.81 -28.16 -63.76
N ILE A 24 4.51 -29.29 -63.88
CA ILE A 24 3.91 -30.60 -64.11
C ILE A 24 3.86 -31.32 -62.76
N PRO A 25 2.68 -31.78 -62.30
CA PRO A 25 2.58 -32.51 -61.05
C PRO A 25 3.32 -33.85 -61.20
N VAL A 26 4.54 -33.93 -60.64
CA VAL A 26 5.32 -35.17 -60.64
C VAL A 26 4.74 -36.11 -59.58
N PRO A 27 4.14 -37.26 -59.96
CA PRO A 27 3.66 -38.23 -58.99
C PRO A 27 4.86 -38.72 -58.16
N GLY A 28 4.79 -38.55 -56.84
CA GLY A 28 5.84 -38.96 -55.90
C GLY A 28 6.61 -37.82 -55.22
N ARG A 29 6.51 -36.57 -55.69
CA ARG A 29 7.09 -35.42 -54.97
C ARG A 29 6.09 -34.85 -53.96
N GLN A 30 5.57 -35.70 -53.08
CA GLN A 30 4.82 -35.23 -51.92
C GLN A 30 5.84 -34.55 -51.01
N ARG A 31 5.85 -33.21 -50.97
CA ARG A 31 6.66 -32.46 -50.00
C ARG A 31 6.22 -32.95 -48.62
N SER A 32 6.98 -33.86 -48.02
CA SER A 32 6.81 -34.23 -46.64
C SER A 32 7.02 -32.96 -45.85
N ARG A 33 5.91 -32.30 -45.48
CA ARG A 33 5.98 -31.26 -44.48
C ARG A 33 6.64 -31.91 -43.28
N PRO A 34 7.77 -31.39 -42.80
CA PRO A 34 8.51 -32.06 -41.77
C PRO A 34 7.59 -32.24 -40.55
N TRP A 35 7.60 -33.45 -40.01
CA TRP A 35 6.63 -33.93 -39.04
C TRP A 35 6.56 -33.09 -37.75
N TRP A 36 7.61 -32.32 -37.44
CA TRP A 36 7.65 -31.38 -36.33
C TRP A 36 6.79 -30.12 -36.52
N PHE A 37 6.26 -29.86 -37.72
CA PHE A 37 5.37 -28.72 -38.00
C PHE A 37 3.86 -29.02 -37.79
N ARG A 38 3.50 -30.20 -37.26
CA ARG A 38 2.14 -30.43 -36.75
C ARG A 38 2.11 -29.96 -35.30
N PRO A 39 1.58 -28.76 -34.97
CA PRO A 39 1.39 -28.38 -33.58
C PRO A 39 0.49 -29.43 -32.95
N GLY A 40 1.05 -30.21 -32.02
CA GLY A 40 0.26 -31.14 -31.25
C GLY A 40 -0.87 -30.37 -30.55
N PRO A 41 -2.07 -30.96 -30.39
CA PRO A 41 -3.22 -30.30 -29.80
C PRO A 41 -2.97 -29.74 -28.38
N GLY A 42 -1.86 -30.07 -27.72
CA GLY A 42 -1.49 -29.55 -26.42
C GLY A 42 -0.84 -28.15 -26.41
N LEU A 43 -0.04 -27.77 -27.41
CA LEU A 43 0.82 -26.58 -27.28
C LEU A 43 0.01 -25.27 -27.26
N GLY A 44 -1.01 -25.16 -28.12
CA GLY A 44 -1.87 -23.98 -28.17
C GLY A 44 -2.67 -23.77 -26.88
N CYS A 45 -3.16 -24.87 -26.29
CA CYS A 45 -3.92 -24.82 -25.03
C CYS A 45 -3.03 -24.34 -23.87
N MET A 46 -1.80 -24.85 -23.77
CA MET A 46 -0.86 -24.44 -22.72
C MET A 46 -0.48 -22.96 -22.82
N ILE A 47 -0.25 -22.45 -24.05
CA ILE A 47 0.04 -21.03 -24.27
C ILE A 47 -1.18 -20.18 -23.87
N GLY A 48 -2.39 -20.59 -24.26
CA GLY A 48 -3.62 -19.87 -23.89
C GLY A 48 -3.86 -19.81 -22.38
N LEU A 49 -3.62 -20.90 -21.66
CA LEU A 49 -3.73 -20.92 -20.20
C LEU A 49 -2.66 -20.05 -19.53
N ALA A 50 -1.43 -20.07 -20.04
CA ALA A 50 -0.34 -19.25 -19.52
C ALA A 50 -0.60 -17.74 -19.72
N THR A 51 -1.11 -17.33 -20.90
CA THR A 51 -1.42 -15.92 -21.16
C THR A 51 -2.60 -15.42 -20.34
N LEU A 52 -3.64 -16.24 -20.15
CA LEU A 52 -4.76 -15.91 -19.28
C LEU A 52 -4.33 -15.80 -17.81
N GLY A 53 -3.49 -16.72 -17.33
CA GLY A 53 -2.92 -16.64 -15.97
C GLY A 53 -2.08 -15.39 -15.76
N PHE A 54 -1.22 -15.05 -16.73
CA PHE A 54 -0.42 -13.83 -16.67
C PHE A 54 -1.28 -12.56 -16.69
N LEU A 55 -2.30 -12.50 -17.55
CA LEU A 55 -3.22 -11.36 -17.61
C LEU A 55 -4.01 -11.19 -16.30
N SER A 56 -4.48 -12.29 -15.71
CA SER A 56 -5.14 -12.27 -14.40
C SER A 56 -4.23 -11.72 -13.30
N LEU A 57 -2.98 -12.19 -13.26
CA LEU A 57 -1.98 -11.72 -12.30
C LEU A 57 -1.62 -10.24 -12.51
N ALA A 58 -1.49 -9.81 -13.77
CA ALA A 58 -1.21 -8.43 -14.15
C ALA A 58 -2.32 -7.45 -13.72
N ILE A 59 -3.56 -7.90 -13.52
CA ILE A 59 -4.66 -7.09 -13.01
C ILE A 59 -4.75 -7.18 -11.47
N ALA A 60 -4.61 -8.38 -10.91
CA ALA A 60 -4.75 -8.61 -9.46
C ALA A 60 -3.66 -7.90 -8.65
N VAL A 61 -2.40 -7.91 -9.13
CA VAL A 61 -1.27 -7.30 -8.39
C VAL A 61 -1.43 -5.78 -8.24
N PRO A 62 -1.70 -4.98 -9.30
CA PRO A 62 -1.97 -3.55 -9.16
C PRO A 62 -3.17 -3.24 -8.27
N GLN A 63 -4.27 -3.98 -8.39
CA GLN A 63 -5.45 -3.80 -7.53
C GLN A 63 -5.10 -4.03 -6.04
N TYR A 64 -4.33 -5.08 -5.75
CA TYR A 64 -3.83 -5.33 -4.40
C TYR A 64 -2.95 -4.19 -3.87
N ILE A 65 -2.04 -3.66 -4.70
CA ILE A 65 -1.19 -2.52 -4.33
C ILE A 65 -2.03 -1.27 -4.05
N LEU A 66 -3.03 -0.97 -4.89
CA LEU A 66 -3.93 0.16 -4.68
C LEU A 66 -4.75 -0.01 -3.39
N TYR A 67 -5.27 -1.21 -3.13
CA TYR A 67 -6.00 -1.52 -1.90
C TYR A 67 -5.14 -1.28 -0.66
N GLN A 68 -3.89 -1.77 -0.66
CA GLN A 68 -2.95 -1.53 0.44
C GLN A 68 -2.65 -0.05 0.64
N ARG A 69 -2.53 0.73 -0.45
CA ARG A 69 -2.35 2.20 -0.38
C ARG A 69 -3.56 2.89 0.23
N HIS A 70 -4.79 2.51 -0.16
CA HIS A 70 -6.00 3.10 0.40
C HIS A 70 -6.15 2.78 1.89
N LEU A 71 -5.87 1.55 2.31
CA LEU A 71 -5.85 1.18 3.72
C LEU A 71 -4.82 1.99 4.51
N ALA A 72 -3.60 2.17 3.97
CA ALA A 72 -2.58 2.99 4.63
C ALA A 72 -3.03 4.45 4.80
N MET A 73 -3.63 5.06 3.77
CA MET A 73 -4.16 6.42 3.84
C MET A 73 -5.32 6.56 4.84
N ALA A 74 -6.20 5.56 4.91
CA ALA A 74 -7.30 5.54 5.88
C ALA A 74 -6.79 5.44 7.33
N ARG A 75 -5.75 4.64 7.58
CA ARG A 75 -5.13 4.57 8.91
C ARG A 75 -4.45 5.89 9.29
N GLU A 76 -3.72 6.51 8.36
CA GLU A 76 -3.08 7.82 8.59
C GLU A 76 -4.10 8.93 8.87
N SER A 77 -5.28 8.91 8.23
CA SER A 77 -6.32 9.91 8.48
C SER A 77 -6.90 9.80 9.89
N VAL A 78 -7.08 8.58 10.42
CA VAL A 78 -7.51 8.34 11.80
C VAL A 78 -6.46 8.84 12.79
N VAL A 79 -5.17 8.53 12.59
CA VAL A 79 -4.09 9.04 13.46
C VAL A 79 -4.08 10.57 13.46
N ARG A 80 -4.21 11.21 12.29
CA ARG A 80 -4.26 12.67 12.19
C ARG A 80 -5.49 13.25 12.88
N SER A 81 -6.62 12.56 12.82
CA SER A 81 -7.83 12.93 13.56
C SER A 81 -7.58 12.87 15.07
N ASN A 82 -7.01 11.77 15.56
CA ASN A 82 -6.67 11.61 16.98
C ASN A 82 -5.70 12.71 17.46
N MET A 83 -4.69 13.08 16.67
CA MET A 83 -3.78 14.18 17.00
C MET A 83 -4.51 15.51 17.16
N ARG A 84 -5.46 15.83 16.26
CA ARG A 84 -6.26 17.06 16.35
C ARG A 84 -7.19 17.03 17.56
N SER A 85 -7.85 15.91 17.80
CA SER A 85 -8.73 15.75 18.96
C SER A 85 -7.96 15.87 20.27
N LEU A 86 -6.78 15.24 20.38
CA LEU A 86 -5.90 15.37 21.54
C LEU A 86 -5.49 16.82 21.77
N ARG A 87 -5.09 17.53 20.71
CA ARG A 87 -4.75 18.95 20.77
C ARG A 87 -5.88 19.79 21.36
N VAL A 88 -7.10 19.63 20.84
CA VAL A 88 -8.28 20.37 21.34
C VAL A 88 -8.52 20.07 22.82
N VAL A 89 -8.41 18.81 23.24
CA VAL A 89 -8.59 18.41 24.65
C VAL A 89 -7.52 19.07 25.53
N MET A 90 -6.26 19.08 25.12
CA MET A 90 -5.17 19.70 25.87
C MET A 90 -5.32 21.22 25.94
N ASP A 91 -5.69 21.86 24.84
CA ASP A 91 -5.88 23.31 24.79
C ASP A 91 -7.10 23.74 25.64
N GLN A 92 -8.19 22.97 25.62
CA GLN A 92 -9.35 23.19 26.50
C GLN A 92 -8.97 23.02 27.98
N TYR A 93 -8.21 21.97 28.31
CA TYR A 93 -7.73 21.74 29.67
C TYR A 93 -6.83 22.90 30.15
N ALA A 94 -5.89 23.36 29.33
CA ALA A 94 -5.04 24.49 29.68
C ALA A 94 -5.81 25.81 29.77
N ALA A 95 -6.88 26.01 29.00
CA ALA A 95 -7.74 27.17 29.15
C ALA A 95 -8.48 27.17 30.50
N GLU A 96 -8.84 26.00 31.02
CA GLU A 96 -9.56 25.87 32.30
C GLU A 96 -8.62 25.93 33.51
N PHE A 97 -7.45 25.29 33.43
CA PHE A 97 -6.53 25.13 34.58
C PHE A 97 -5.24 25.95 34.47
N GLY A 98 -5.04 26.66 33.36
CA GLY A 98 -3.84 27.46 33.07
C GLY A 98 -2.56 26.66 32.81
N GLN A 99 -2.63 25.33 32.82
CA GLN A 99 -1.48 24.43 32.79
C GLN A 99 -1.81 23.11 32.08
N TYR A 100 -0.81 22.41 31.54
CA TYR A 100 -1.00 21.10 30.90
C TYR A 100 -0.67 19.94 31.84
N PRO A 101 -1.38 18.80 31.73
CA PRO A 101 -1.13 17.64 32.58
C PRO A 101 0.19 16.94 32.19
N VAL A 102 0.98 16.51 33.18
CA VAL A 102 2.25 15.81 32.91
C VAL A 102 2.05 14.30 32.72
N ASP A 103 1.03 13.74 33.35
CA ASP A 103 0.72 12.31 33.31
C ASP A 103 -0.81 12.10 33.22
N PHE A 104 -1.22 10.97 32.64
CA PHE A 104 -2.62 10.53 32.60
C PHE A 104 -2.87 9.32 33.50
N ASP A 105 -1.86 8.79 34.20
CA ASP A 105 -1.96 7.56 34.96
C ASP A 105 -2.57 7.76 36.36
N ALA A 106 -3.56 6.94 36.70
CA ALA A 106 -4.35 7.05 37.94
C ALA A 106 -3.53 6.87 39.24
N ARG A 107 -2.25 6.51 39.13
CA ARG A 107 -1.40 6.16 40.28
C ARG A 107 -0.75 7.38 40.93
N GLY A 108 -0.82 8.53 40.28
CA GLY A 108 -0.16 9.76 40.72
C GLY A 108 -1.10 10.89 41.12
N ILE A 109 -2.39 10.62 41.39
CA ILE A 109 -3.37 11.66 41.77
C ILE A 109 -2.80 12.44 42.96
N ARG A 110 -2.32 13.65 42.70
CA ARG A 110 -1.98 14.55 43.79
C ARG A 110 -3.31 15.06 44.37
N PRO A 111 -3.47 15.14 45.69
CA PRO A 111 -4.65 15.76 46.27
C PRO A 111 -4.76 17.21 45.76
N GLY A 112 -5.85 17.52 45.06
CA GLY A 112 -6.10 18.83 44.41
C GLY A 112 -6.01 18.83 42.88
N GLU A 113 -5.76 17.69 42.25
CA GLU A 113 -5.72 17.57 40.79
C GLU A 113 -7.13 17.69 40.19
N PRO A 114 -7.37 18.58 39.21
CA PRO A 114 -8.66 18.71 38.55
C PRO A 114 -9.02 17.41 37.82
N ASP A 115 -10.32 17.22 37.51
CA ASP A 115 -10.91 15.94 37.10
C ASP A 115 -10.35 15.41 35.76
N LEU A 116 -9.14 14.83 35.79
CA LEU A 116 -8.49 14.10 34.69
C LEU A 116 -9.35 12.96 34.15
N ARG A 117 -10.43 12.61 34.85
CA ARG A 117 -11.43 11.63 34.41
C ARG A 117 -12.10 12.06 33.11
N GLU A 118 -12.37 13.35 32.91
CA GLU A 118 -12.97 13.83 31.67
C GLU A 118 -11.99 13.69 30.50
N VAL A 119 -10.76 14.18 30.66
CA VAL A 119 -9.68 14.00 29.69
C VAL A 119 -9.51 12.52 29.37
N ARG A 120 -9.41 11.64 30.38
CA ARG A 120 -9.29 10.19 30.19
C ARG A 120 -10.49 9.61 29.43
N MET A 121 -11.71 10.01 29.75
CA MET A 121 -12.89 9.57 29.02
C MET A 121 -12.82 9.99 27.54
N MET A 122 -12.37 11.21 27.25
CA MET A 122 -12.19 11.66 25.86
C MET A 122 -11.06 10.88 25.15
N LEU A 123 -9.93 10.65 25.82
CA LEU A 123 -8.81 9.87 25.28
C LEU A 123 -9.21 8.41 25.03
N SER A 124 -10.03 7.81 25.90
CA SER A 124 -10.51 6.43 25.72
C SER A 124 -11.45 6.24 24.52
N ARG A 125 -12.02 7.32 23.99
CA ARG A 125 -12.83 7.29 22.76
C ARG A 125 -11.97 7.27 21.50
N MET A 126 -10.70 7.62 21.59
CA MET A 126 -9.77 7.57 20.47
C MET A 126 -9.37 6.11 20.22
N GLN A 127 -9.37 5.70 18.96
CA GLN A 127 -9.05 4.32 18.56
C GLN A 127 -7.72 4.27 17.82
N ASN A 128 -6.92 3.24 18.13
CA ASN A 128 -5.73 2.94 17.35
C ASN A 128 -6.14 2.16 16.07
N PRO A 129 -5.86 2.69 14.86
CA PRO A 129 -6.32 2.08 13.62
C PRO A 129 -5.50 0.84 13.19
N PHE A 130 -4.43 0.48 13.91
CA PHE A 130 -3.61 -0.70 13.66
C PHE A 130 -3.90 -1.83 14.64
N ASP A 131 -4.12 -1.50 15.91
CA ASP A 131 -4.47 -2.46 16.96
C ASP A 131 -5.51 -1.85 17.91
N PRO A 132 -6.79 -2.26 17.84
CA PRO A 132 -7.85 -1.70 18.67
C PRO A 132 -7.72 -2.05 20.17
N VAL A 133 -6.87 -3.01 20.53
CA VAL A 133 -6.60 -3.39 21.93
C VAL A 133 -5.65 -2.38 22.59
N GLN A 134 -4.78 -1.75 21.79
CA GLN A 134 -3.81 -0.78 22.28
C GLN A 134 -4.44 0.61 22.41
N PRO A 135 -4.03 1.40 23.42
CA PRO A 135 -4.50 2.77 23.55
C PRO A 135 -4.03 3.61 22.36
N ALA A 136 -4.88 4.52 21.89
CA ALA A 136 -4.54 5.43 20.81
C ALA A 136 -3.54 6.52 21.22
N VAL A 137 -3.43 6.81 22.52
CA VAL A 137 -2.58 7.87 23.08
C VAL A 137 -1.66 7.30 24.15
N VAL A 138 -0.38 7.67 24.09
CA VAL A 138 0.64 7.30 25.07
C VAL A 138 1.36 8.54 25.55
N VAL A 139 1.59 8.66 26.86
CA VAL A 139 2.42 9.74 27.44
C VAL A 139 3.87 9.31 27.43
N CYS A 140 4.76 10.20 26.99
CA CYS A 140 6.20 9.99 27.11
C CYS A 140 6.82 11.17 27.86
N PRO A 141 7.40 10.95 29.05
CA PRO A 141 7.98 12.03 29.85
C PRO A 141 9.30 12.59 29.28
N SER A 142 9.90 11.91 28.30
CA SER A 142 11.20 12.26 27.73
C SER A 142 11.10 12.65 26.25
N TYR A 143 11.86 13.67 25.85
CA TYR A 143 12.09 14.03 24.45
C TYR A 143 13.56 13.77 24.06
N PRO A 144 13.83 13.04 22.97
CA PRO A 144 12.87 12.38 22.08
C PRO A 144 12.19 11.18 22.74
N PRO A 145 10.98 10.78 22.30
CA PRO A 145 10.31 9.61 22.85
C PRO A 145 11.03 8.32 22.43
N ASP A 146 10.93 7.28 23.28
CA ASP A 146 11.41 5.95 22.91
C ASP A 146 10.47 5.29 21.89
N TRP A 147 10.80 5.49 20.61
CA TRP A 147 10.02 4.94 19.50
C TRP A 147 9.95 3.41 19.47
N ARG A 148 10.76 2.69 20.26
CA ARG A 148 10.66 1.24 20.38
C ARG A 148 9.45 0.82 21.21
N ALA A 149 9.06 1.63 22.20
CA ALA A 149 7.92 1.38 23.07
C ALA A 149 6.58 1.89 22.49
N VAL A 150 6.63 2.68 21.42
CA VAL A 150 5.43 3.24 20.76
C VAL A 150 4.98 2.28 19.65
N GLU A 151 3.75 1.79 19.72
CA GLU A 151 3.16 0.95 18.69
C GLU A 151 2.67 1.77 17.47
N PRO A 152 2.59 1.17 16.26
CA PRO A 152 2.01 1.82 15.10
C PRO A 152 0.58 2.34 15.39
N GLY A 153 0.27 3.55 14.93
CA GLY A 153 -1.04 4.18 15.13
C GLY A 153 -1.21 4.95 16.44
N GLN A 154 -0.25 4.84 17.37
CA GLN A 154 -0.30 5.60 18.61
C GLN A 154 0.16 7.05 18.41
N VAL A 155 -0.52 7.94 19.13
CA VAL A 155 -0.18 9.35 19.27
C VAL A 155 0.56 9.53 20.59
N VAL A 156 1.74 10.13 20.53
CA VAL A 156 2.61 10.36 21.68
C VAL A 156 2.44 11.78 22.17
N TYR A 157 2.01 11.93 23.42
CA TYR A 157 1.98 13.19 24.14
C TYR A 157 3.27 13.36 24.94
N VAL A 158 4.00 14.46 24.71
CA VAL A 158 5.27 14.75 25.40
C VAL A 158 5.14 16.09 26.12
N PRO A 159 4.97 16.11 27.45
CA PRO A 159 5.00 17.35 28.22
C PRO A 159 6.39 18.01 28.14
N ARG A 160 6.42 19.34 28.08
CA ARG A 160 7.64 20.16 28.00
C ARG A 160 7.63 21.20 29.13
N ASP A 161 8.83 21.57 29.56
CA ASP A 161 9.07 22.59 30.58
C ASP A 161 8.27 22.31 31.87
N THR A 162 8.45 21.11 32.41
CA THR A 162 7.72 20.65 33.58
C THR A 162 8.20 21.38 34.84
N PHE A 163 7.26 22.00 35.57
CA PHE A 163 7.53 22.71 36.83
C PHE A 163 6.42 22.37 37.83
N ASN A 164 6.79 21.99 39.05
CA ASN A 164 5.85 21.60 40.11
C ASN A 164 4.86 20.48 39.76
N GLY A 165 5.18 19.62 38.78
CA GLY A 165 4.30 18.55 38.31
C GLY A 165 3.32 18.97 37.21
N TRP A 166 3.49 20.15 36.65
CA TRP A 166 2.70 20.69 35.54
C TRP A 166 3.59 20.98 34.34
N ALA A 167 3.06 20.83 33.13
CA ALA A 167 3.76 21.20 31.91
C ALA A 167 3.32 22.59 31.45
N ARG A 168 4.28 23.43 31.03
CA ARG A 168 3.99 24.75 30.44
C ARG A 168 3.72 24.66 28.94
N ASN A 169 4.24 23.63 28.30
CA ASN A 169 4.07 23.38 26.88
C ASN A 169 4.00 21.86 26.62
N TYR A 170 3.63 21.44 25.43
CA TYR A 170 3.57 20.04 25.05
C TYR A 170 3.91 19.83 23.58
N LEU A 171 4.27 18.60 23.23
CA LEU A 171 4.44 18.17 21.84
C LEU A 171 3.55 16.96 21.59
N ILE A 172 2.85 16.95 20.45
CA ILE A 172 2.10 15.79 19.97
C ILE A 172 2.82 15.20 18.77
N LEU A 173 3.25 13.96 18.92
CA LEU A 173 3.98 13.22 17.89
C LEU A 173 3.19 11.96 17.51
N ALA A 174 3.49 11.35 16.37
CA ALA A 174 2.92 10.06 15.98
C ALA A 174 3.97 9.23 15.25
N LYS A 175 3.95 7.91 15.45
CA LYS A 175 4.88 6.98 14.80
C LYS A 175 4.45 6.80 13.34
N GLY A 176 5.13 7.49 12.42
CA GLY A 176 4.83 7.56 10.98
C GLY A 176 5.80 8.51 10.27
N LYS A 177 5.58 8.87 8.99
CA LYS A 177 6.47 9.78 8.24
C LYS A 177 6.63 11.14 8.95
N LYS A 178 7.66 11.24 9.81
CA LYS A 178 8.42 12.39 10.36
C LYS A 178 7.91 13.82 10.08
N ARG A 179 6.63 14.10 10.25
CA ARG A 179 6.11 15.46 10.26
C ARG A 179 5.46 15.68 11.62
N PRO A 180 6.18 16.29 12.59
CA PRO A 180 5.48 16.92 13.71
C PRO A 180 4.36 17.80 13.16
N LEU A 181 3.21 17.88 13.85
CA LEU A 181 2.26 18.93 13.50
C LEU A 181 2.99 20.27 13.65
N PRO A 182 2.88 21.19 12.68
CA PRO A 182 3.46 22.51 12.87
C PRO A 182 2.86 23.13 14.14
N ASP A 183 3.73 23.51 15.06
CA ASP A 183 3.36 24.26 16.26
C ASP A 183 2.76 25.59 15.78
N SER A 184 1.44 25.76 15.93
CA SER A 184 0.82 27.03 15.54
C SER A 184 1.02 28.13 16.59
N ILE A 185 1.81 27.86 17.64
CA ILE A 185 2.00 28.75 18.78
C ILE A 185 3.43 29.33 18.79
N SER A 186 4.42 28.66 18.18
CA SER A 186 5.80 29.18 18.13
C SER A 186 5.97 30.34 17.14
N SER A 187 5.01 30.61 16.25
CA SER A 187 5.05 31.75 15.33
C SER A 187 4.41 33.03 15.88
N SER A 188 3.94 33.03 17.13
CA SER A 188 3.25 34.17 17.76
C SER A 188 4.04 34.82 18.89
N LEU A 189 5.26 34.34 19.15
CA LEU A 189 6.13 34.78 20.25
C LEU A 189 7.50 35.32 19.76
N GLU A 190 7.65 35.59 18.47
CA GLU A 190 8.77 36.35 17.89
C GLU A 190 8.34 37.76 17.46
#